data_AF-A0A1N6MR91-F1
#
_entry.id   AF-A0A1N6MR91-F1
#
_cell.length_a   1.000
_cell.length_b   1.000
_cell.length_c   1.000
_cell.angle_alpha   90.00
_cell.angle_beta   90.00
_cell.angle_gamma   90.00
#
_symmetry.space_group_name_H-M   'P 1'
#
loop_
_entity.id
_entity.type
_entity.pdbx_description
1 polymer ?
#
loop_
_entity_poly.entity_id
_entity_poly.type
_entity_poly.pdbx_seq_one_letter_code
_entity_poly.pdbx_strand_id
1 'polypeptide(L)'
;MPKHGSKLVGLISAPRTIEGFSQYPNIKPEIRNRINDMVATANDGTHRYFLAYRSLIINAINISKSNKIANTEVIAWKTYESDPPGSNFIKLFSLQGQDFYKLSDSYLK
;
A
#
# COMPACT_ATOMS: atom_id res chain seq x y z
N MET A 1 -3.41 20.75 -4.96
CA MET A 1 -3.36 19.50 -5.73
C MET A 1 -2.06 19.46 -6.53
N PRO A 2 -1.35 18.32 -6.62
CA PRO A 2 -0.11 18.24 -7.40
C PRO A 2 -0.43 18.40 -8.88
N LYS A 3 0.39 19.19 -9.59
CA LYS A 3 0.15 19.64 -10.97
C LYS A 3 0.82 18.78 -12.07
N HIS A 4 1.53 17.70 -11.74
CA HIS A 4 2.28 16.93 -12.76
C HIS A 4 2.22 15.42 -12.53
N GLY A 5 1.92 14.66 -13.60
CA GLY A 5 1.81 13.19 -13.61
C GLY A 5 0.39 12.70 -13.33
N SER A 6 0.04 11.50 -13.81
CA SER A 6 -1.24 10.86 -13.48
C SER A 6 -1.48 10.95 -11.97
N LYS A 7 -2.73 11.16 -11.52
CA LYS A 7 -3.07 11.36 -10.09
C LYS A 7 -2.40 10.33 -9.18
N LEU A 8 -2.22 9.10 -9.68
CA LEU A 8 -1.51 8.02 -9.02
C LEU A 8 0.00 8.27 -8.87
N VAL A 9 0.70 8.69 -9.94
CA VAL A 9 2.13 9.04 -9.88
C VAL A 9 2.36 10.18 -8.89
N GLY A 10 1.50 11.20 -8.92
CA GLY A 10 1.55 12.29 -7.94
C GLY A 10 1.28 11.86 -6.50
N LEU A 11 0.47 10.82 -6.29
CA LEU A 11 0.19 10.22 -4.98
C LEU A 11 1.36 9.37 -4.47
N ILE A 12 1.94 8.50 -5.30
CA ILE A 12 3.03 7.62 -4.87
C ILE A 12 4.35 8.37 -4.69
N SER A 13 4.56 9.46 -5.42
CA SER A 13 5.75 10.32 -5.31
C SER A 13 5.61 11.45 -4.29
N ALA A 14 4.40 11.64 -3.73
CA ALA A 14 4.19 12.68 -2.74
C ALA A 14 5.07 12.43 -1.49
N PRO A 15 5.72 13.49 -0.96
CA PRO A 15 6.51 13.37 0.26
C PRO A 15 5.68 12.75 1.39
N ARG A 16 6.25 11.76 2.09
CA ARG A 16 5.65 11.04 3.24
C ARG A 16 4.47 10.12 2.92
N THR A 17 4.13 9.87 1.65
CA THR A 17 3.01 8.98 1.29
C THR A 17 3.45 7.52 1.19
N ILE A 18 4.53 7.23 0.47
CA ILE A 18 5.11 5.88 0.40
C ILE A 18 6.63 5.99 0.47
N GLU A 19 7.23 5.42 1.50
CA GLU A 19 8.69 5.44 1.69
C GLU A 19 9.41 4.78 0.50
N GLY A 20 10.44 5.44 -0.02
CA GLY A 20 11.25 4.93 -1.13
C GLY A 20 10.70 5.23 -2.53
N PHE A 21 9.55 5.91 -2.65
CA PHE A 21 8.91 6.26 -3.92
C PHE A 21 8.92 7.77 -4.24
N SER A 22 9.51 8.60 -3.38
CA SER A 22 9.53 10.07 -3.56
C SER A 22 10.16 10.55 -4.88
N GLN A 23 11.06 9.76 -5.47
CA GLN A 23 11.73 10.06 -6.75
C GLN A 23 11.18 9.24 -7.92
N TYR A 24 9.97 8.67 -7.80
CA TYR A 24 9.36 7.86 -8.85
C TYR A 24 9.46 8.54 -10.23
N PRO A 25 9.87 7.83 -11.31
CA PRO A 25 10.00 6.36 -11.41
C PRO A 25 11.25 5.76 -10.77
N ASN A 26 12.17 6.57 -10.25
CA ASN A 26 13.34 6.07 -9.54
C ASN A 26 12.97 5.64 -8.12
N ILE A 27 12.85 4.34 -7.92
CA ILE A 27 12.57 3.72 -6.62
C ILE A 27 13.88 3.49 -5.87
N LYS A 28 13.89 3.74 -4.55
CA LYS A 28 15.05 3.48 -3.67
C LYS A 28 15.58 2.06 -3.90
N PRO A 29 16.89 1.85 -4.09
CA PRO A 29 17.45 0.55 -4.51
C PRO A 29 17.02 -0.63 -3.64
N GLU A 30 17.00 -0.48 -2.32
CA GLU A 30 16.58 -1.54 -1.38
C GLU A 30 15.12 -1.99 -1.59
N ILE A 31 14.21 -1.05 -1.86
CA ILE A 31 12.79 -1.33 -2.12
C ILE A 31 12.64 -2.00 -3.47
N ARG A 32 13.35 -1.50 -4.48
CA ARG A 32 13.38 -2.09 -5.82
C ARG A 32 13.86 -3.54 -5.80
N ASN A 33 14.92 -3.82 -5.04
CA ASN A 33 15.46 -5.18 -4.89
C ASN A 33 14.44 -6.11 -4.23
N ARG A 34 13.79 -5.67 -3.14
CA ARG A 34 12.72 -6.46 -2.50
C ARG A 34 11.55 -6.77 -3.45
N ILE A 35 11.15 -5.80 -4.27
CA ILE A 35 10.11 -6.01 -5.30
C ILE A 35 10.58 -7.04 -6.32
N ASN A 36 11.81 -6.92 -6.82
CA ASN A 36 12.37 -7.85 -7.79
C ASN A 36 12.47 -9.28 -7.23
N ASP A 37 12.90 -9.45 -5.97
CA ASP A 37 13.00 -10.75 -5.31
C ASP A 37 11.63 -11.42 -5.15
N MET A 38 10.61 -10.64 -4.80
CA MET A 38 9.23 -11.11 -4.72
C MET A 38 8.72 -11.58 -6.09
N VAL A 39 9.01 -10.82 -7.16
CA VAL A 39 8.64 -11.18 -8.53
C VAL A 39 9.39 -12.42 -9.01
N ALA A 40 10.69 -12.52 -8.73
CA ALA A 40 11.50 -13.70 -9.07
C ALA A 40 10.94 -14.94 -8.37
N THR A 41 10.67 -14.84 -7.07
CA THR A 41 10.12 -15.94 -6.28
C THR A 41 8.72 -16.37 -6.76
N ALA A 42 7.86 -15.42 -7.17
CA ALA A 42 6.53 -15.72 -7.71
C ALA A 42 6.56 -16.42 -9.08
N ASN A 43 7.72 -16.44 -9.74
CA ASN A 43 7.95 -17.13 -11.01
C ASN A 43 8.81 -18.39 -10.88
N ASP A 44 9.40 -18.65 -9.70
CA ASP A 44 10.15 -19.87 -9.42
C ASP A 44 9.23 -20.92 -8.77
N GLY A 45 8.75 -21.87 -9.57
CA GLY A 45 7.87 -22.96 -9.11
C GLY A 45 8.51 -23.92 -8.11
N THR A 46 9.82 -23.85 -7.89
CA THR A 46 10.54 -24.70 -6.92
C THR A 46 10.68 -24.03 -5.56
N HIS A 47 10.43 -22.73 -5.46
CA HIS A 47 10.57 -21.99 -4.21
C HIS A 47 9.41 -22.25 -3.26
N ARG A 48 9.70 -22.47 -1.97
CA ARG A 48 8.69 -22.76 -0.92
C ARG A 48 7.57 -21.71 -0.77
N TYR A 49 7.83 -20.47 -1.22
CA TYR A 49 6.88 -19.35 -1.16
C TYR A 49 6.29 -18.97 -2.53
N PHE A 50 6.53 -19.76 -3.57
CA PHE A 50 6.05 -19.55 -4.93
C PHE A 50 4.56 -19.16 -4.97
N LEU A 51 3.69 -20.00 -4.42
CA LEU A 51 2.24 -19.78 -4.45
C LEU A 51 1.84 -18.53 -3.66
N ALA A 52 2.46 -18.30 -2.50
CA ALA A 52 2.13 -17.15 -1.66
C ALA A 52 2.41 -15.83 -2.38
N TYR A 53 3.61 -15.66 -2.94
CA TYR A 53 3.95 -14.42 -3.66
C TYR A 53 3.23 -14.30 -5.00
N ARG A 54 3.00 -15.41 -5.72
CA ARG A 54 2.21 -15.41 -6.94
C ARG A 54 0.77 -14.94 -6.67
N SER A 55 0.12 -15.48 -5.65
CA SER A 55 -1.21 -15.04 -5.23
C SER A 55 -1.23 -13.58 -4.79
N LEU A 56 -0.23 -13.14 -4.02
CA LEU A 56 -0.11 -11.74 -3.59
C LEU A 56 -0.04 -10.77 -4.79
N ILE A 57 0.85 -11.05 -5.76
CA ILE A 57 1.02 -10.19 -6.94
C ILE A 57 -0.23 -10.21 -7.82
N ILE A 58 -0.82 -11.38 -8.06
CA ILE A 58 -2.07 -11.49 -8.86
C ILE A 58 -3.20 -10.70 -8.19
N ASN A 59 -3.37 -10.83 -6.88
CA ASN A 59 -4.38 -10.08 -6.14
C ASN A 59 -4.15 -8.57 -6.23
N ALA A 60 -2.90 -8.11 -6.09
CA ALA A 60 -2.56 -6.69 -6.23
C ALA A 60 -2.89 -6.16 -7.64
N ILE A 61 -2.56 -6.91 -8.70
CA ILE A 61 -2.89 -6.56 -10.09
C ILE A 61 -4.41 -6.54 -10.31
N ASN A 62 -5.13 -7.52 -9.77
CA ASN A 62 -6.59 -7.59 -9.90
C ASN A 62 -7.26 -6.40 -9.22
N ILE A 63 -6.80 -6.03 -8.01
CA ILE A 63 -7.29 -4.85 -7.29
C ILE A 63 -6.97 -3.58 -8.08
N SER A 64 -5.74 -3.42 -8.60
CA SER A 64 -5.33 -2.22 -9.35
C SER A 64 -6.11 -2.04 -10.65
N LYS A 65 -6.58 -3.14 -11.25
CA LYS A 65 -7.44 -3.14 -12.44
C LYS A 65 -8.93 -3.01 -12.10
N SER A 66 -9.30 -3.17 -10.82
CA SER A 66 -10.69 -3.05 -10.40
C SER A 66 -11.05 -1.58 -10.16
N ASN A 67 -12.24 -1.17 -10.62
CA ASN A 67 -12.81 0.15 -10.30
C ASN A 67 -13.59 0.12 -8.96
N LYS A 68 -13.35 -0.89 -8.12
CA LYS A 68 -14.09 -1.08 -6.86
C LYS A 68 -13.37 -0.33 -5.75
N ILE A 69 -14.03 0.69 -5.21
CA ILE A 69 -13.63 1.28 -3.93
C ILE A 69 -14.13 0.34 -2.83
N ALA A 70 -13.22 -0.40 -2.21
CA ALA A 70 -13.56 -1.49 -1.30
C ALA A 70 -14.22 -1.02 0.01
N ASN A 71 -13.88 0.17 0.50
CA ASN A 71 -14.51 0.81 1.65
C ASN A 71 -14.19 2.32 1.66
N THR A 72 -15.20 3.18 1.53
CA THR A 72 -15.03 4.65 1.52
C THR A 72 -14.75 5.25 2.91
N GLU A 73 -14.97 4.47 3.98
CA GLU A 73 -14.66 4.91 5.35
C GLU A 73 -13.17 4.77 5.68
N VAL A 74 -12.44 3.94 4.92
CA VAL A 74 -11.00 3.77 5.11
C VAL A 74 -10.27 4.95 4.49
N ILE A 75 -9.56 5.69 5.35
CA ILE A 75 -8.81 6.89 4.95
C ILE A 75 -7.30 6.77 5.23
N ALA A 76 -6.93 5.82 6.08
CA ALA A 76 -5.57 5.58 6.52
C ALA A 76 -5.43 4.11 6.90
N TRP A 77 -4.21 3.59 6.79
CA TRP A 77 -3.85 2.30 7.33
C TRP A 77 -2.45 2.38 7.92
N LYS A 78 -2.10 1.40 8.75
CA LYS A 78 -0.77 1.23 9.30
C LYS A 78 -0.39 -0.25 9.27
N THR A 79 0.90 -0.53 9.18
CA THR A 79 1.42 -1.89 9.34
C THR A 79 1.41 -2.30 10.82
N TYR A 80 1.40 -3.61 11.06
CA TYR A 80 1.66 -4.17 12.37
C TYR A 80 2.95 -3.57 12.94
N GLU A 81 2.94 -3.20 14.22
CA GLU A 81 4.03 -2.52 14.94
C GLU A 81 4.36 -1.06 14.53
N SER A 82 3.74 -0.49 13.50
CA SER A 82 3.93 0.95 13.23
C SER A 82 3.03 1.82 14.10
N ASP A 83 3.42 3.08 14.28
CA ASP A 83 2.66 4.06 15.05
C ASP A 83 1.27 4.32 14.43
N PRO A 84 0.25 4.56 15.27
CA PRO A 84 -1.09 4.91 14.79
C PRO A 84 -1.08 6.29 14.11
N PRO A 85 -1.99 6.53 13.16
CA PRO A 85 -2.05 7.78 12.38
C PRO A 85 -2.43 9.04 13.19
N GLY A 86 -2.68 8.92 14.50
CA GLY A 86 -2.97 10.01 15.43
C GLY A 86 -4.25 9.80 16.24
N SER A 87 -4.53 10.68 17.20
CA SER A 87 -5.68 10.57 18.12
C SER A 87 -7.04 10.73 17.43
N ASN A 88 -7.07 11.37 16.27
CA ASN A 88 -8.31 11.61 15.51
C ASN A 88 -8.71 10.42 14.63
N PHE A 89 -7.99 9.30 14.71
CA PHE A 89 -8.23 8.12 13.91
C PHE A 89 -8.80 6.98 14.76
N ILE A 90 -9.90 6.41 14.31
CA ILE A 90 -10.56 5.26 14.94
C ILE A 90 -10.31 4.04 14.06
N LYS A 91 -9.80 2.96 14.67
CA LYS A 91 -9.58 1.69 13.96
C LYS A 91 -10.93 1.11 13.51
N LEU A 92 -11.02 0.76 12.23
CA LEU A 92 -12.15 0.08 11.60
C LEU A 92 -12.02 -1.43 11.71
N PHE A 93 -10.93 -1.99 11.17
CA PHE A 93 -10.66 -3.41 11.18
C PHE A 93 -9.16 -3.69 11.03
N SER A 94 -8.77 -4.95 11.25
CA SER A 94 -7.41 -5.44 10.95
C SER A 94 -7.49 -6.50 9.87
N LEU A 95 -6.53 -6.51 8.95
CA LEU A 95 -6.42 -7.53 7.91
C LEU A 95 -4.95 -7.77 7.57
N GLN A 96 -4.49 -9.03 7.68
CA GLN A 96 -3.15 -9.45 7.25
C GLN A 96 -2.00 -8.60 7.83
N GLY A 97 -2.05 -8.30 9.13
CA GLY A 97 -1.04 -7.47 9.80
C GLY A 97 -1.12 -5.99 9.39
N GLN A 98 -2.25 -5.54 8.85
CA GLN A 98 -2.54 -4.13 8.62
C GLN A 98 -3.72 -3.72 9.48
N ASP A 99 -3.67 -2.53 10.06
CA ASP A 99 -4.81 -1.90 10.73
C ASP A 99 -5.33 -0.77 9.86
N PHE A 100 -6.64 -0.72 9.64
CA PHE A 100 -7.32 0.27 8.82
C PHE A 100 -8.13 1.22 9.71
N TYR A 101 -8.17 2.50 9.36
CA TYR A 101 -8.72 3.56 10.19
C TYR A 101 -9.67 4.47 9.42
N LYS A 102 -10.62 5.08 10.16
CA LYS A 102 -11.45 6.23 9.77
C LYS A 102 -11.17 7.45 10.65
N LEU A 103 -11.64 8.64 10.25
CA LEU A 103 -11.64 9.83 11.12
C LEU A 103 -12.69 9.63 12.22
N SER A 104 -12.41 10.18 13.41
CA SER A 104 -13.41 10.31 14.46
C SER A 104 -14.51 11.28 14.06
N ASP A 105 -15.74 10.99 14.50
CA ASP A 105 -16.89 11.88 14.26
C ASP A 105 -16.65 13.29 14.83
N SER A 106 -15.84 13.40 15.89
CA SER A 106 -15.44 14.67 16.50
C SER A 106 -14.54 15.54 15.63
N TYR A 107 -13.77 14.94 14.72
CA TYR A 107 -12.87 15.67 13.81
C TYR A 107 -13.57 16.08 12.50
N LEU A 108 -14.65 15.38 12.15
CA LEU A 108 -15.48 15.69 10.98
C LEU A 108 -16.53 16.78 11.23
N LYS A 109 -16.72 17.19 12.49
CA LYS A 109 -17.60 18.31 12.90
C LYS A 109 -16.81 19.61 12.95
#